data_AF-A0AAE0AHH7-F1
#
_entry.id   AF-A0AAE0AHH7-F1
#
_cell.length_a   1.000
_cell.length_b   1.000
_cell.length_c   1.000
_cell.angle_alpha   90.00
_cell.angle_beta   90.00
_cell.angle_gamma   90.00
#
_symmetry.space_group_name_H-M   'P 1'
#
loop_
_entity.id
_entity.type
_entity.pdbx_description
1 polymer ?
#
loop_
_entity_poly.entity_id
_entity_poly.type
_entity_poly.pdbx_seq_one_letter_code
_entity_poly.pdbx_strand_id
1 'polypeptide(L)' 'MSRSELEQIVAAEASLDFVTVAQAMHWLDLPKIYKEVKWVLKKPHGVIVVWCYTVPQVNNSVDSVFVPFYRINIVPYWEP' A
#
# COMPACT_ATOMS: atom_id res chain seq x y z
N MET A 1 -10.91 -13.52 -8.53
CA MET A 1 -11.31 -14.32 -7.37
C MET A 1 -12.83 -14.27 -7.34
N SER A 2 -13.47 -15.41 -7.24
CA SER A 2 -14.91 -15.50 -7.02
C SER A 2 -15.25 -15.01 -5.60
N ARG A 3 -16.53 -14.73 -5.33
CA ARG A 3 -16.98 -14.35 -3.98
C ARG A 3 -16.73 -15.45 -2.95
N SER A 4 -16.98 -16.70 -3.33
CA SER A 4 -16.75 -17.87 -2.46
C SER A 4 -15.27 -18.03 -2.09
N GLU A 5 -14.36 -17.84 -3.05
CA GLU A 5 -12.92 -17.91 -2.77
C GLU A 5 -12.47 -16.77 -1.85
N LEU A 6 -12.98 -15.55 -2.07
CA LEU A 6 -12.64 -14.38 -1.25
C LEU A 6 -13.15 -14.53 0.19
N GLU A 7 -14.38 -15.03 0.35
CA GLU A 7 -14.97 -15.32 1.66
C GLU A 7 -14.18 -16.36 2.44
N GLN A 8 -13.72 -17.40 1.75
CA GLN A 8 -12.97 -18.50 2.37
C GLN A 8 -11.53 -18.10 2.77
N ILE A 9 -10.87 -17.25 1.97
CA ILE A 9 -9.45 -16.95 2.13
C ILE A 9 -9.22 -15.64 2.89
N VAL A 10 -10.14 -14.68 2.80
CA VAL A 10 -9.96 -13.34 3.37
C VAL A 10 -10.97 -13.09 4.48
N ALA A 11 -12.24 -12.85 4.14
CA ALA A 11 -13.30 -12.52 5.09
C ALA A 11 -14.67 -12.50 4.42
N ALA A 12 -15.74 -12.68 5.22
CA ALA A 12 -17.11 -12.52 4.77
C ALA A 12 -17.42 -11.08 4.32
N GLU A 13 -18.53 -10.91 3.58
CA GLU A 13 -19.01 -9.59 3.17
C GLU A 13 -19.19 -8.67 4.40
N ALA A 14 -18.76 -7.41 4.27
CA ALA A 14 -18.96 -6.36 5.26
C ALA A 14 -18.57 -6.75 6.70
N SER A 15 -17.48 -7.51 6.86
CA SER A 15 -17.03 -8.03 8.15
C SER A 15 -15.79 -7.33 8.70
N LEU A 16 -15.03 -6.62 7.86
CA LEU A 16 -13.79 -5.94 8.26
C LEU A 16 -14.00 -4.45 8.54
N ASP A 17 -13.41 -3.95 9.62
CA ASP A 17 -13.37 -2.51 9.91
C ASP A 17 -12.29 -1.79 9.10
N PHE A 18 -11.14 -2.44 8.88
CA PHE A 18 -9.99 -1.89 8.18
C PHE A 18 -9.37 -2.87 7.19
N VAL A 19 -8.91 -2.35 6.06
CA VAL A 19 -7.93 -3.03 5.19
C VAL A 19 -6.73 -2.12 5.04
N THR A 20 -5.53 -2.66 5.21
CA THR A 20 -4.30 -1.87 5.06
C THR A 20 -3.41 -2.37 3.95
N VAL A 21 -2.76 -1.43 3.25
CA VAL A 21 -1.62 -1.70 2.37
C VAL A 21 -0.46 -0.87 2.89
N ALA A 22 0.49 -1.55 3.56
CA ALA A 22 1.64 -0.91 4.23
C ALA A 22 2.91 -0.86 3.36
N GLN A 23 2.78 -1.19 2.07
CA GLN A 23 3.88 -1.28 1.11
C GLN A 23 3.45 -0.78 -0.28
N ALA A 24 4.14 -1.22 -1.34
CA ALA A 24 4.03 -0.75 -2.71
C ALA A 24 2.67 -1.03 -3.36
N MET A 25 1.68 -0.18 -3.04
CA MET A 25 0.33 -0.15 -3.63
C MET A 25 0.36 -0.08 -5.16
N HIS A 26 1.39 0.57 -5.74
CA HIS A 26 1.51 0.80 -7.17
C HIS A 26 1.68 -0.49 -8.00
N TRP A 27 2.07 -1.60 -7.38
CA TRP A 27 2.15 -2.91 -8.07
C TRP A 27 0.82 -3.68 -8.11
N LEU A 28 -0.21 -3.19 -7.42
CA LEU A 28 -1.50 -3.87 -7.37
C LEU A 28 -2.41 -3.45 -8.54
N ASP A 29 -3.25 -4.39 -8.98
CA ASP A 29 -4.41 -4.07 -9.82
C ASP A 29 -5.42 -3.27 -9.00
N LEU A 30 -5.33 -1.93 -9.06
CA LEU A 30 -6.11 -1.02 -8.25
C LEU A 30 -7.63 -1.18 -8.46
N PRO A 31 -8.17 -1.24 -9.69
CA PRO A 31 -9.59 -1.49 -9.89
C PRO A 31 -10.07 -2.78 -9.23
N LYS A 32 -9.29 -3.86 -9.36
CA LYS A 32 -9.63 -5.15 -8.75
C LYS A 32 -9.55 -5.11 -7.23
N ILE A 33 -8.48 -4.56 -6.66
CA ILE A 33 -8.33 -4.51 -5.20
C ILE A 33 -9.42 -3.63 -4.57
N TYR A 34 -9.76 -2.49 -5.17
CA TYR A 34 -10.84 -1.64 -4.64
C TYR A 34 -12.20 -2.33 -4.67
N LYS A 35 -12.49 -3.13 -5.70
CA LYS A 35 -13.74 -3.91 -5.76
C LYS A 35 -13.83 -4.92 -4.61
N GLU A 36 -12.75 -5.62 -4.32
CA GLU A 36 -12.75 -6.64 -3.25
C GLU A 36 -12.72 -6.00 -1.86
N VAL A 37 -11.91 -4.95 -1.67
CA VAL A 37 -11.85 -4.19 -0.40
C VAL A 37 -13.21 -3.58 -0.07
N LYS A 38 -13.90 -2.99 -1.05
CA LYS A 38 -15.25 -2.44 -0.86
C LYS A 38 -16.28 -3.50 -0.46
N TRP A 39 -16.08 -4.76 -0.84
CA TRP A 39 -16.99 -5.85 -0.50
C TRP A 39 -16.74 -6.36 0.93
N VAL A 40 -15.49 -6.54 1.34
CA VAL A 40 -15.16 -7.03 2.70
C VAL A 40 -15.33 -5.96 3.79
N LEU A 41 -15.23 -4.67 3.45
CA LEU A 41 -15.34 -3.58 4.42
C LEU A 41 -16.78 -3.37 4.91
N LYS A 42 -16.93 -3.22 6.23
CA LYS A 42 -18.17 -2.83 6.89
C LYS A 42 -18.72 -1.54 6.29
N LYS A 43 -20.04 -1.47 6.13
CA LYS A 43 -20.75 -0.26 5.69
C LYS A 43 -21.41 0.41 6.90
N PRO A 44 -21.40 1.75 7.00
CA PRO A 44 -20.80 2.71 6.08
C PRO A 44 -19.35 3.11 6.44
N HIS A 45 -18.78 2.56 7.51
CA HIS A 45 -17.59 3.11 8.17
C HIS A 45 -16.29 2.34 7.96
N GLY A 46 -16.26 1.29 7.15
CA GLY A 46 -15.03 0.56 6.86
C GLY A 46 -14.04 1.41 6.08
N VAL A 47 -12.75 1.30 6.41
CA VAL A 47 -11.69 2.17 5.86
C VAL A 47 -10.59 1.36 5.21
N ILE A 48 -10.11 1.82 4.04
CA ILE A 48 -8.83 1.39 3.49
C ILE A 48 -7.74 2.36 3.93
N VAL A 49 -6.67 1.85 4.54
CA VAL A 49 -5.53 2.62 5.05
C VAL A 49 -4.27 2.24 4.27
N VAL A 50 -3.89 3.10 3.34
CA VAL A 50 -2.66 2.93 2.54
C VAL A 50 -1.58 3.82 3.11
N TRP A 51 -0.43 3.23 3.45
CA TRP A 51 0.69 3.96 4.04
C TRP A 51 2.02 3.28 3.69
N CYS A 52 3.11 4.04 3.76
CA CYS A 52 4.45 3.53 3.60
C CYS A 52 5.44 4.41 4.37
N TYR A 53 6.67 3.93 4.48
CA TYR A 53 7.80 4.77 4.88
C TYR A 53 8.36 5.52 3.68
N THR A 54 8.85 6.72 3.91
CA THR A 54 9.54 7.53 2.91
C THR A 54 11.05 7.44 3.10
N VAL A 55 11.79 8.33 2.43
CA VAL A 55 13.26 8.40 2.46
C VAL A 55 13.77 8.44 3.92
N PRO A 56 14.61 7.49 4.33
CA PRO A 56 15.12 7.46 5.70
C PRO A 56 16.05 8.65 5.99
N GLN A 57 16.12 9.02 7.26
CA GLN A 57 17.04 10.03 7.80
C GLN A 57 17.77 9.43 9.00
N VAL A 58 19.08 9.67 9.10
CA VAL A 58 19.91 9.09 10.16
C VAL A 58 20.59 10.17 10.96
N ASN A 59 21.47 10.95 10.33
CA ASN A 59 22.18 12.08 10.91
C ASN A 59 22.89 12.86 9.79
N ASN A 60 23.41 14.05 10.11
CA ASN A 60 24.07 14.91 9.13
C ASN A 60 25.20 14.22 8.34
N SER A 61 26.01 13.37 8.99
CA SER A 61 27.12 12.69 8.31
C SER A 61 26.64 11.71 7.24
N VAL A 62 25.60 10.91 7.53
CA VAL A 62 25.05 9.92 6.60
C VAL A 62 24.20 10.61 5.53
N ASP A 63 23.34 11.53 5.94
CA ASP A 63 22.36 12.16 5.07
C ASP A 63 23.04 13.06 4.02
N SER A 64 24.22 13.62 4.33
CA SER A 64 25.03 14.41 3.38
C SER A 64 25.48 13.61 2.15
N VAL A 65 25.66 12.29 2.29
CA VAL A 65 26.04 11.40 1.18
C VAL A 65 24.80 10.76 0.55
N PHE A 66 23.85 10.32 1.38
CA PHE A 66 22.69 9.59 0.91
C PHE A 66 21.69 10.45 0.12
N VAL A 67 21.41 11.68 0.57
CA VAL A 67 20.37 12.51 -0.05
C VAL A 67 20.70 12.88 -1.50
N PRO A 68 21.91 13.35 -1.86
CA PRO A 68 22.27 13.60 -3.26
C PRO A 68 22.19 12.32 -4.11
N PHE A 69 22.69 11.21 -3.56
CA PHE A 69 22.61 9.91 -4.23
C PHE A 69 21.16 9.54 -4.57
N TYR A 70 20.28 9.54 -3.56
CA TYR A 70 18.87 9.17 -3.70
C TYR A 70 18.08 10.10 -4.64
N ARG A 71 18.30 11.43 -4.51
CA ARG A 71 17.48 12.45 -5.19
C ARG A 71 18.01 12.90 -6.55
N ILE A 72 19.25 12.55 -6.90
CA ILE A 72 19.87 13.01 -8.14
C ILE A 72 20.46 11.81 -8.88
N ASN A 73 21.40 11.10 -8.27
CA ASN A 73 22.19 10.08 -8.99
C ASN A 73 21.35 8.88 -9.42
N ILE A 74 20.44 8.41 -8.56
CA ILE A 74 19.63 7.22 -8.89
C ILE A 74 18.29 7.53 -9.55
N VAL A 75 17.93 8.81 -9.71
CA VAL A 75 16.66 9.23 -10.35
C VAL A 75 16.40 8.49 -11.68
N PRO A 76 17.37 8.38 -12.61
CA PRO A 76 17.15 7.69 -13.88
C PRO A 76 16.87 6.18 -13.78
N TYR A 77 17.08 5.57 -12.62
CA TYR A 77 16.93 4.13 -12.39
C TYR A 77 15.68 3.78 -11.56
N TRP A 78 14.87 4.76 -11.15
CA TRP A 78 13.60 4.46 -10.48
C TRP A 78 12.59 3.92 -11.49
N GLU A 79 11.89 2.88 -11.06
CA GLU A 79 10.65 2.46 -11.72
C GLU A 79 9.59 3.57 -11.61
N PRO A 80 8.71 3.73 -12.61
CA PRO A 80 7.63 4.73 -12.62
C PRO A 80 6.68 4.69 -11.42
#